data_AF-A0A0T8U6D8-F1
#
_entry.id   AF-A0A0T8U6D8-F1
#
_cell.length_a   1.000
_cell.length_b   1.000
_cell.length_c   1.000
_cell.angle_alpha   90.00
_cell.angle_beta   90.00
_cell.angle_gamma   90.00
#
_symmetry.space_group_name_H-M   'P 1'
#
loop_
_entity.id
_entity.type
_entity.pdbx_description
1 polymer ?
#
loop_
_entity_poly.entity_id
_entity_poly.type
_entity_poly.pdbx_seq_one_letter_code
_entity_poly.pdbx_strand_id
1 'polypeptide(L)'
;MLALEKLLLEKLGSKADYQNHYENKAIPRLVREIIGLDRESANRIFSKFLSDENLNARQISFVKLIVDYIVENGFLEMKVLTQEPFKSHGSVQLLFQHQLPVLRNIVQTIELINDRAGEAA
;
A
#
# COMPACT_ATOMS: atom_id res chain seq x y z
N MET A 1 11.36 19.25 9.89
CA MET A 1 10.60 18.93 8.65
C MET A 1 11.21 19.52 7.38
N LEU A 2 11.84 20.71 7.38
CA LEU A 2 12.29 21.39 6.14
C LEU A 2 13.48 20.76 5.37
N ALA A 3 14.25 19.86 5.98
CA ALA A 3 15.50 19.37 5.38
C ALA A 3 15.25 18.32 4.26
N LEU A 4 14.26 17.46 4.45
CA LEU A 4 13.95 16.38 3.51
C LEU A 4 13.28 16.93 2.25
N GLU A 5 12.34 17.87 2.41
CA GLU A 5 11.65 18.53 1.29
C GLU A 5 12.64 19.30 0.41
N LYS A 6 13.61 20.01 1.01
CA LYS A 6 14.68 20.69 0.25
C LYS A 6 15.56 19.72 -0.53
N LEU A 7 15.98 18.61 0.09
CA LEU A 7 16.81 17.58 -0.56
C LEU A 7 16.10 16.97 -1.78
N LEU A 8 14.79 16.78 -1.70
CA LEU A 8 13.97 16.21 -2.77
C LEU A 8 13.79 17.19 -3.93
N LEU A 9 13.56 18.47 -3.65
CA LEU A 9 13.51 19.52 -4.67
C LEU A 9 14.87 19.70 -5.37
N GLU A 10 15.98 19.52 -4.65
CA GLU A 10 17.31 19.54 -5.28
C GLU A 10 17.54 18.37 -6.25
N LYS A 11 16.97 17.18 -5.97
CA LYS A 11 17.13 16.00 -6.84
C LYS A 11 16.08 15.87 -7.95
N LEU A 12 14.86 16.36 -7.75
CA LEU A 12 13.72 16.18 -8.66
C LEU A 12 13.42 17.42 -9.53
N GLY A 13 14.10 18.55 -9.28
CA GLY A 13 13.87 19.81 -10.00
C GLY A 13 13.03 20.80 -9.20
N SER A 14 12.75 21.96 -9.80
CA SER A 14 12.05 23.05 -9.11
C SER A 14 10.63 22.64 -8.69
N LYS A 15 10.04 23.35 -7.72
CA LYS A 15 8.64 23.17 -7.31
C LYS A 15 7.64 23.30 -8.47
N ALA A 16 8.01 24.02 -9.54
CA ALA A 16 7.22 24.15 -10.75
C ALA A 16 7.30 22.90 -11.66
N ASP A 17 8.49 22.28 -11.77
CA ASP A 17 8.67 21.02 -12.50
C ASP A 17 7.90 19.88 -11.83
N TYR A 18 7.85 19.90 -10.50
CA TYR A 18 7.07 18.99 -9.67
C TYR A 18 5.56 19.05 -9.98
N GLN A 19 5.00 20.26 -10.10
CA GLN A 19 3.56 20.44 -10.38
C GLN A 19 3.17 19.97 -11.78
N ASN A 20 4.08 20.09 -12.75
CA ASN A 20 3.83 19.65 -14.13
C ASN A 20 3.96 18.14 -14.31
N HIS A 21 4.80 17.45 -13.53
CA HIS A 21 5.05 16.01 -13.70
C HIS A 21 4.23 15.09 -12.77
N TYR A 22 3.75 15.58 -11.62
CA TYR A 22 3.23 14.71 -10.55
C TYR A 22 1.79 14.98 -10.09
N GLU A 23 0.94 15.52 -10.97
CA GLU A 23 -0.53 15.63 -10.83
C GLU A 23 -1.04 15.89 -9.39
N ASN A 24 -0.66 17.01 -8.78
CA ASN A 24 -1.14 17.43 -7.46
C ASN A 24 -0.93 16.43 -6.30
N LYS A 25 -0.06 15.42 -6.44
CA LYS A 25 0.30 14.57 -5.29
C LYS A 25 1.02 15.42 -4.25
N ALA A 26 0.73 15.22 -2.96
CA ALA A 26 1.45 15.89 -1.88
C ALA A 26 2.90 15.36 -1.79
N ILE A 27 3.88 16.25 -1.54
CA ILE A 27 5.31 15.91 -1.47
C ILE A 27 5.58 14.68 -0.58
N PRO A 28 4.96 14.54 0.62
CA PRO A 28 5.11 13.36 1.47
C PRO A 28 4.73 12.03 0.79
N ARG A 29 3.76 12.06 -0.12
CA ARG A 29 3.32 10.88 -0.89
C ARG A 29 4.40 10.41 -1.87
N LEU A 30 5.07 11.35 -2.55
CA LEU A 30 6.15 11.05 -3.48
C LEU A 30 7.44 10.63 -2.79
N VAL A 31 7.75 11.23 -1.64
CA VAL A 31 8.86 10.76 -0.81
C VAL A 31 8.71 9.26 -0.57
N ARG A 32 7.51 8.78 -0.23
CA ARG A 32 7.26 7.37 0.09
C ARG A 32 7.12 6.44 -1.12
N GLU A 33 6.64 6.94 -2.25
CA GLU A 33 6.82 6.23 -3.55
C GLU A 33 8.32 5.99 -3.82
N ILE A 34 9.21 6.86 -3.32
CA ILE A 34 10.67 6.73 -3.46
C ILE A 34 11.32 5.87 -2.34
N ILE A 35 10.78 5.84 -1.11
CA ILE A 35 11.38 5.06 0.01
C ILE A 35 10.81 3.63 0.13
N GLY A 36 9.64 3.32 -0.42
CA GLY A 36 8.97 2.03 -0.23
C GLY A 36 8.61 1.76 1.24
N LEU A 37 7.73 0.79 1.50
CA LEU A 37 7.54 0.28 2.86
C LEU A 37 8.58 -0.81 3.11
N ASP A 38 9.33 -0.72 4.21
CA ASP A 38 10.23 -1.80 4.63
C ASP A 38 9.47 -3.15 4.69
N ARG A 39 10.01 -4.17 4.02
CA ARG A 39 9.35 -5.48 3.86
C ARG A 39 9.08 -6.16 5.19
N GLU A 40 10.00 -6.06 6.14
CA GLU A 40 9.78 -6.65 7.47
C GLU A 40 8.63 -5.95 8.20
N SER A 41 8.54 -4.63 8.08
CA SER A 41 7.46 -3.83 8.66
C SER A 41 6.11 -4.18 8.04
N ALA A 42 6.06 -4.32 6.71
CA ALA A 42 4.86 -4.80 6.01
C ALA A 42 4.44 -6.19 6.50
N ASN A 43 5.39 -7.15 6.55
CA ASN A 43 5.13 -8.50 7.05
C ASN A 43 4.65 -8.51 8.51
N ARG A 44 5.20 -7.68 9.39
CA ARG A 44 4.73 -7.55 10.78
C ARG A 44 3.28 -7.08 10.85
N ILE A 45 2.91 -6.08 10.06
CA ILE A 45 1.53 -5.55 10.03
C ILE A 45 0.54 -6.59 9.51
N PHE A 46 0.92 -7.37 8.49
CA PHE A 46 0.06 -8.40 7.90
C PHE A 46 0.21 -9.79 8.55
N SER A 47 1.09 -9.95 9.55
CA SER A 47 1.40 -11.24 10.19
C SER A 47 0.15 -11.98 10.66
N LYS A 48 -0.80 -11.27 11.27
CA LYS A 48 -2.07 -11.83 11.75
C LYS A 48 -2.91 -12.53 10.67
N PHE A 49 -2.74 -12.17 9.40
CA PHE A 49 -3.39 -12.83 8.27
C PHE A 49 -2.51 -13.92 7.68
N LEU A 50 -1.20 -13.67 7.58
CA LEU A 50 -0.24 -14.62 7.02
C LEU A 50 -0.08 -15.90 7.87
N SER A 51 -0.37 -15.80 9.17
CA SER A 51 -0.35 -16.93 10.12
C SER A 51 -1.73 -17.44 10.50
N ASP A 52 -2.81 -16.97 9.85
CA ASP A 52 -4.17 -17.40 10.17
C ASP A 52 -4.46 -18.78 9.54
N GLU A 53 -4.58 -19.81 10.38
CA GLU A 53 -4.89 -21.18 9.96
C GLU A 53 -6.27 -21.33 9.32
N ASN A 54 -7.17 -20.34 9.50
CA ASN A 54 -8.49 -20.33 8.86
C ASN A 54 -8.43 -19.84 7.40
N LEU A 55 -7.30 -19.27 6.96
CA LEU A 55 -7.11 -18.85 5.59
C LEU A 55 -6.56 -19.99 4.74
N ASN A 56 -7.19 -20.17 3.58
CA ASN A 56 -6.68 -21.12 2.59
C ASN A 56 -5.50 -20.54 1.81
N ALA A 57 -4.79 -21.41 1.09
CA ALA A 57 -3.61 -21.03 0.31
C ALA A 57 -3.86 -19.87 -0.68
N ARG A 58 -5.05 -19.78 -1.30
CA ARG A 58 -5.37 -18.68 -2.22
C ARG A 58 -5.52 -17.35 -1.49
N GLN A 59 -6.14 -17.35 -0.32
CA GLN A 59 -6.28 -16.15 0.52
C GLN A 59 -4.93 -15.69 1.06
N ILE A 60 -4.08 -16.63 1.51
CA ILE A 60 -2.72 -16.31 1.96
C ILE A 60 -1.90 -15.72 0.80
N SER A 61 -1.95 -16.30 -0.40
CA SER A 61 -1.26 -15.76 -1.58
C SER A 61 -1.75 -14.35 -1.94
N PHE A 62 -3.06 -14.10 -1.83
CA PHE A 62 -3.62 -12.76 -2.03
C PHE A 62 -3.08 -11.74 -1.01
N VAL A 63 -2.98 -12.11 0.27
CA VAL A 63 -2.38 -11.25 1.29
C VAL A 63 -0.90 -11.00 1.02
N LYS A 64 -0.14 -12.00 0.58
CA LYS A 64 1.27 -11.81 0.17
C LYS A 64 1.39 -10.83 -0.99
N LEU A 65 0.49 -10.91 -1.97
CA LEU A 65 0.45 -9.97 -3.10
C LEU A 65 0.18 -8.53 -2.64
N ILE A 66 -0.68 -8.34 -1.63
CA ILE A 66 -0.89 -7.02 -1.00
C ILE A 66 0.41 -6.52 -0.38
N VAL A 67 1.10 -7.37 0.38
CA VAL A 67 2.38 -7.01 1.03
C VAL A 67 3.41 -6.61 -0.02
N ASP A 68 3.60 -7.43 -1.06
CA ASP A 68 4.56 -7.15 -2.12
C ASP A 68 4.25 -5.82 -2.82
N TYR A 69 2.97 -5.58 -3.15
CA TYR A 69 2.54 -4.34 -3.78
C TYR A 69 2.82 -3.12 -2.89
N ILE A 70 2.49 -3.18 -1.60
CA ILE A 70 2.72 -2.06 -0.66
C ILE A 70 4.21 -1.83 -0.42
N VAL A 71 5.02 -2.88 -0.37
CA VAL A 71 6.49 -2.76 -0.23
C VAL A 71 7.07 -2.02 -1.43
N GLU A 72 6.61 -2.36 -2.63
CA GLU A 72 7.09 -1.75 -3.88
C GLU A 72 6.58 -0.32 -4.09
N ASN A 73 5.30 -0.06 -3.79
CA ASN A 73 4.64 1.20 -4.13
C ASN A 73 4.48 2.16 -2.94
N GLY A 74 4.72 1.71 -1.71
CA GLY A 74 4.54 2.48 -0.48
C GLY A 74 3.07 2.69 -0.04
N PHE A 75 2.10 2.34 -0.89
CA PHE A 75 0.66 2.42 -0.61
C PHE A 75 -0.14 1.47 -1.51
N LEU A 76 -1.42 1.26 -1.20
CA LEU A 76 -2.34 0.52 -2.07
C LEU A 76 -3.71 1.21 -2.10
N GLU A 77 -4.13 1.68 -3.29
CA GLU A 77 -5.47 2.24 -3.50
C GLU A 77 -6.50 1.12 -3.68
N MET A 78 -7.69 1.25 -3.08
CA MET A 78 -8.74 0.21 -3.11
C MET A 78 -9.15 -0.20 -4.53
N LYS A 79 -9.09 0.75 -5.48
CA LYS A 79 -9.39 0.49 -6.90
C LYS A 79 -8.41 -0.49 -7.55
N VAL A 80 -7.19 -0.64 -7.01
CA VAL A 80 -6.17 -1.57 -7.54
C VAL A 80 -6.54 -3.02 -7.23
N LEU A 81 -7.29 -3.29 -6.16
CA LEU A 81 -7.73 -4.64 -5.81
C LEU A 81 -8.67 -5.27 -6.87
N THR A 82 -9.23 -4.46 -7.78
CA THR A 82 -10.06 -4.92 -8.90
C THR A 82 -9.30 -4.97 -10.24
N GLN A 83 -8.01 -4.62 -10.23
CA GLN A 83 -7.11 -4.61 -11.38
C GLN A 83 -6.04 -5.71 -11.26
N GLU A 84 -5.27 -5.93 -12.32
CA GLU A 84 -4.10 -6.81 -12.22
C GLU A 84 -3.04 -6.19 -11.28
N PRO A 85 -2.30 -7.02 -10.51
CA PRO A 85 -2.31 -8.49 -10.48
C PRO A 85 -3.39 -9.11 -9.58
N PHE A 86 -4.19 -8.32 -8.86
CA PHE A 86 -5.17 -8.83 -7.89
C PHE A 86 -6.36 -9.53 -8.56
N LYS A 87 -6.80 -9.01 -9.71
CA LYS A 87 -7.89 -9.56 -10.52
C LYS A 87 -7.64 -11.01 -10.93
N SER A 88 -6.38 -11.42 -11.11
CA SER A 88 -5.99 -12.81 -11.37
C SER A 88 -6.46 -13.81 -10.30
N HIS A 89 -6.66 -13.36 -9.05
CA HIS A 89 -7.18 -14.18 -7.95
C HIS A 89 -8.72 -14.28 -7.95
N GLY A 90 -9.39 -13.66 -8.93
CA GLY A 90 -10.83 -13.55 -9.02
C GLY A 90 -11.39 -12.36 -8.21
N SER A 91 -12.71 -12.30 -8.09
CA SER A 91 -13.34 -11.26 -7.27
C SER A 91 -12.89 -11.41 -5.81
N VAL A 92 -12.35 -10.34 -5.23
CA VAL A 92 -11.95 -10.29 -3.82
C VAL A 92 -13.12 -10.64 -2.89
N GLN A 93 -14.33 -10.22 -3.26
CA GLN A 93 -15.55 -10.56 -2.51
C GLN A 93 -15.83 -12.05 -2.55
N LEU A 94 -15.58 -12.71 -3.69
CA LEU A 94 -15.75 -14.16 -3.83
C LEU A 94 -14.65 -14.92 -3.07
N LEU A 95 -13.41 -14.42 -3.12
CA LEU A 95 -12.26 -15.01 -2.43
C LEU A 95 -12.46 -15.06 -0.90
N PHE A 96 -13.19 -14.10 -0.34
CA PHE A 96 -13.50 -14.02 1.09
C PHE A 96 -15.00 -14.18 1.40
N GLN A 97 -15.78 -14.81 0.51
CA GLN A 97 -17.25 -14.88 0.63
C GLN A 97 -17.76 -15.44 1.97
N HIS A 98 -17.02 -16.39 2.58
CA HIS A 98 -17.37 -17.01 3.86
C HIS A 98 -16.62 -16.39 5.05
N GLN A 99 -15.79 -15.38 4.80
CA GLN A 99 -14.85 -14.79 5.76
C GLN A 99 -14.81 -13.26 5.59
N LEU A 100 -15.97 -12.65 5.37
CA LEU A 100 -16.12 -11.19 5.21
C LEU A 100 -15.51 -10.37 6.36
N PRO A 101 -15.56 -10.80 7.64
CA PRO A 101 -14.86 -10.11 8.70
C PRO A 101 -13.34 -10.03 8.47
N VAL A 102 -12.74 -11.07 7.90
CA VAL A 102 -11.31 -11.08 7.56
C VAL A 102 -11.01 -10.09 6.45
N LEU A 103 -11.83 -10.08 5.39
CA LEU A 103 -11.69 -9.09 4.31
C LEU A 103 -11.77 -7.66 4.84
N ARG A 104 -12.73 -7.36 5.72
CA ARG A 104 -12.87 -6.05 6.35
C ARG A 104 -11.59 -5.68 7.12
N ASN A 105 -11.03 -6.60 7.88
CA ASN A 105 -9.80 -6.37 8.63
C ASN A 105 -8.61 -6.10 7.70
N ILE A 106 -8.51 -6.80 6.56
CA ILE A 106 -7.47 -6.55 5.54
C ILE A 106 -7.60 -5.13 5.01
N VAL A 107 -8.81 -4.73 4.59
CA VAL A 107 -9.08 -3.38 4.07
C VAL A 107 -8.72 -2.31 5.11
N GLN A 108 -9.16 -2.45 6.36
CA GLN A 108 -8.80 -1.52 7.44
C GLN A 108 -7.29 -1.45 7.69
N THR A 109 -6.56 -2.55 7.48
CA THR A 109 -5.10 -2.57 7.62
C THR A 109 -4.43 -1.80 6.48
N ILE A 110 -4.96 -1.91 5.26
CA ILE A 110 -4.49 -1.13 4.10
C ILE A 110 -4.79 0.36 4.32
N GLU A 111 -6.00 0.71 4.76
CA GLU A 111 -6.38 2.09 5.08
C GLU A 111 -5.46 2.68 6.14
N LEU A 112 -5.19 1.95 7.23
CA LEU A 112 -4.25 2.39 8.27
C LEU A 112 -2.84 2.64 7.73
N ILE A 113 -2.35 1.82 6.80
CA ILE A 113 -1.05 2.04 6.15
C ILE A 113 -1.10 3.31 5.28
N ASN A 114 -2.18 3.49 4.52
CA ASN A 114 -2.37 4.67 3.68
C ASN A 114 -2.54 5.96 4.52
N ASP A 115 -3.20 5.89 5.66
CA ASP A 115 -3.44 7.01 6.57
C ASP A 115 -2.18 7.36 7.37
N ARG A 116 -1.44 6.36 7.86
CA ARG A 116 -0.11 6.59 8.46
C ARG A 116 0.90 7.10 7.44
N ALA A 117 0.74 6.73 6.18
CA ALA A 117 1.40 7.46 5.11
C ALA A 117 0.87 8.92 5.11
N GLY A 118 -0.42 9.19 5.07
CA GLY A 118 -0.96 10.56 5.16
C GLY A 118 -0.47 11.45 6.33
N GLU A 119 -0.36 10.91 7.55
CA GLU A 119 -0.25 11.67 8.81
C GLU A 119 1.18 12.06 9.26
N ALA A 120 2.24 11.46 8.72
CA ALA A 120 3.62 11.80 9.13
C ALA A 120 4.17 13.12 8.51
N ALA A 121 3.28 14.04 8.13
CA ALA A 121 3.57 15.30 7.44
C ALA A 121 3.49 16.52 8.35
#